data_AF-A0A957HC70-F1
#
_entry.id   AF-A0A957HC70-F1
#
_cell.length_a   1.000
_cell.length_b   1.000
_cell.length_c   1.000
_cell.angle_alpha   90.00
_cell.angle_beta   90.00
_cell.angle_gamma   90.00
#
_symmetry.space_group_name_H-M   'P 1'
#
loop_
_entity.id
_entity.type
_entity.pdbx_description
1 polymer ?
#
loop_
_entity_poly.entity_id
_entity_poly.type
_entity_poly.pdbx_seq_one_letter_code
_entity_poly.pdbx_strand_id
1 'polypeptide(L)'
;LAGVEATLQRLLVTLLLGGALLTVVAALGGYALAARALRPIDQMTRTARRISAEDLSARLDLPATDDEVGRLAATFDEMLSRLDDSFQRERQFTANASHELRTPLTAIQAILEVVRAQPRTPAEYETAIDDLAEEADRLRTLVDRLLYLARNDAQRSDMSQPVELNFLLADIVDSLEPLAEQKGVALSLTTPAKLPVRGDGDSLVRL
;
A
#
# COMPACT_ATOMS: atom_id res chain seq x y z
N LEU A 1 26.51 -81.98 -5.48
CA LEU A 1 26.65 -80.80 -4.59
C LEU A 1 27.23 -79.59 -5.35
N ALA A 2 28.35 -79.72 -6.07
CA ALA A 2 28.97 -78.61 -6.85
C ALA A 2 28.05 -77.87 -7.84
N GLY A 3 27.11 -78.57 -8.50
CA GLY A 3 26.15 -77.93 -9.41
C GLY A 3 25.14 -77.01 -8.70
N VAL A 4 24.78 -77.33 -7.45
CA VAL A 4 23.80 -76.56 -6.66
C VAL A 4 24.41 -75.24 -6.17
N GLU A 5 25.67 -75.27 -5.71
CA GLU A 5 26.40 -74.06 -5.30
C GLU A 5 26.59 -73.07 -6.45
N ALA A 6 26.92 -73.57 -7.66
CA ALA A 6 27.07 -72.73 -8.84
C ALA A 6 25.75 -72.05 -9.25
N THR A 7 24.61 -72.76 -9.14
CA THR A 7 23.29 -72.19 -9.41
C THR A 7 22.90 -71.15 -8.36
N LEU A 8 23.15 -71.41 -7.08
CA LEU A 8 22.88 -70.45 -6.00
C LEU A 8 23.73 -69.18 -6.14
N GLN A 9 25.01 -69.30 -6.49
CA GLN A 9 25.88 -68.15 -6.73
C GLN A 9 25.41 -67.31 -7.92
N ARG A 10 24.97 -67.95 -9.02
CA ARG A 10 24.38 -67.24 -10.17
C ARG A 10 23.07 -66.52 -9.80
N LEU A 11 22.21 -67.16 -9.00
CA LEU A 11 20.98 -66.54 -8.49
C LEU A 11 21.29 -65.34 -7.60
N LEU A 12 22.25 -65.45 -6.68
CA LEU A 12 22.67 -64.33 -5.83
C LEU A 12 23.23 -63.17 -6.65
N VAL A 13 24.13 -63.43 -7.60
CA VAL A 13 24.70 -62.38 -8.46
C VAL A 13 23.63 -61.70 -9.30
N THR A 14 22.70 -62.45 -9.88
CA THR A 14 21.59 -61.88 -10.67
C THR A 14 20.62 -61.07 -9.82
N LEU A 15 20.29 -61.53 -8.60
CA LEU A 15 19.49 -60.77 -7.63
C LEU A 15 20.19 -59.48 -7.18
N LEU A 16 21.49 -59.54 -6.89
CA LEU A 16 22.26 -58.37 -6.47
C LEU A 16 22.36 -57.34 -7.59
N LEU A 17 22.66 -57.77 -8.83
CA LEU A 17 22.73 -56.88 -9.99
C LEU A 17 21.35 -56.29 -10.32
N GLY A 18 20.30 -57.11 -10.29
CA GLY A 18 18.93 -56.66 -10.51
C GLY A 18 18.47 -55.66 -9.44
N GLY A 19 18.73 -55.96 -8.16
CA GLY A 19 18.42 -55.08 -7.04
C GLY A 19 19.19 -53.76 -7.08
N ALA A 20 20.49 -53.80 -7.40
CA ALA A 20 21.32 -52.61 -7.57
C ALA A 20 20.81 -51.75 -8.73
N LEU A 21 20.51 -52.35 -9.88
CA LEU A 21 19.96 -51.64 -11.04
C LEU A 21 18.63 -50.96 -10.70
N LEU A 22 17.72 -51.69 -10.03
CA LEU A 22 16.39 -51.17 -9.67
C LEU A 22 16.49 -50.04 -8.64
N THR A 23 17.44 -50.13 -7.71
CA THR A 23 17.75 -49.07 -6.75
C THR A 23 18.28 -47.81 -7.45
N VAL A 24 19.20 -47.96 -8.41
CA VAL A 24 19.73 -46.83 -9.19
C VAL A 24 18.60 -46.16 -10.00
N VAL A 25 17.75 -46.95 -10.66
CA VAL A 25 16.61 -46.41 -11.42
C VAL A 25 15.63 -45.68 -10.50
N ALA A 26 15.31 -46.24 -9.33
CA ALA A 26 14.45 -45.60 -8.35
C ALA A 26 15.05 -44.30 -7.81
N ALA A 27 16.36 -44.26 -7.54
CA ALA A 27 17.06 -43.06 -7.08
C ALA A 27 17.07 -41.95 -8.13
N LEU A 28 17.36 -42.29 -9.40
CA LEU A 28 17.33 -41.33 -10.51
C LEU A 28 15.92 -40.81 -10.77
N GLY A 29 14.91 -41.70 -10.75
CA GLY A 29 13.50 -41.31 -10.90
C GLY A 29 13.01 -40.42 -9.76
N GLY A 30 13.32 -40.77 -8.52
CA GLY A 30 12.99 -39.97 -7.34
C GLY A 30 13.67 -38.59 -7.37
N TYR A 31 14.94 -38.53 -7.75
CA TYR A 31 15.66 -37.26 -7.92
C TYR A 31 15.03 -36.38 -9.01
N ALA A 32 14.70 -36.95 -10.18
CA ALA A 32 14.09 -36.21 -11.27
C ALA A 32 12.70 -35.67 -10.90
N LEU A 33 11.88 -36.46 -10.19
CA LEU A 33 10.57 -36.03 -9.70
C LEU A 33 10.69 -34.91 -8.66
N ALA A 34 11.60 -35.05 -7.69
CA ALA A 34 11.85 -34.02 -6.67
C ALA A 34 12.35 -32.72 -7.32
N ALA A 35 13.32 -32.81 -8.23
CA ALA A 35 13.84 -31.64 -8.95
C ALA A 35 12.74 -30.93 -9.76
N ARG A 36 11.82 -31.68 -10.37
CA ARG A 36 10.69 -31.10 -11.12
C ARG A 36 9.66 -30.44 -10.20
N ALA A 37 9.37 -31.05 -9.04
CA ALA A 37 8.43 -30.53 -8.05
C ALA A 37 8.94 -29.27 -7.35
N LEU A 38 10.26 -29.16 -7.10
CA LEU A 38 10.86 -27.98 -6.45
C LEU A 38 11.20 -26.84 -7.42
N ARG A 39 11.23 -27.09 -8.74
CA ARG A 39 11.58 -26.08 -9.75
C ARG A 39 10.76 -24.77 -9.65
N PRO A 40 9.43 -24.79 -9.37
CA PRO A 40 8.66 -23.55 -9.22
C PRO A 40 9.08 -22.73 -7.99
N ILE A 41 9.44 -23.37 -6.88
CA ILE A 41 9.90 -22.68 -5.66
C ILE A 41 11.20 -21.90 -5.94
N ASP A 42 12.08 -22.49 -6.74
CA ASP A 42 13.32 -21.87 -7.20
C ASP A 42 13.04 -20.62 -8.07
N GLN A 43 12.02 -20.68 -8.93
CA GLN A 43 11.57 -19.55 -9.74
C GLN A 43 11.00 -18.44 -8.84
N MET A 44 10.14 -18.78 -7.89
CA MET A 44 9.60 -17.83 -6.91
C MET A 44 10.70 -17.11 -6.16
N THR A 45 11.70 -17.85 -5.69
CA THR A 45 12.83 -17.29 -4.94
C THR A 45 13.65 -16.32 -5.79
N ARG A 46 13.88 -16.64 -7.08
CA ARG A 46 14.60 -15.75 -8.00
C ARG A 46 13.82 -14.48 -8.31
N THR A 47 12.51 -14.60 -8.53
CA THR A 47 11.64 -13.43 -8.75
C THR A 47 11.58 -12.57 -7.50
N ALA A 48 11.35 -13.16 -6.32
CA ALA A 48 11.33 -12.44 -5.05
C ALA A 48 12.65 -11.72 -4.76
N ARG A 49 13.80 -12.29 -5.12
CA ARG A 49 15.12 -11.62 -5.00
C ARG A 49 15.31 -10.43 -5.94
N ARG A 50 14.57 -10.39 -7.05
CA ARG A 50 14.61 -9.25 -7.99
C ARG A 50 13.68 -8.12 -7.57
N ILE A 51 12.67 -8.40 -6.76
CA ILE A 51 11.75 -7.40 -6.25
C ILE A 51 12.53 -6.49 -5.31
N SER A 52 12.51 -5.20 -5.61
CA SER A 52 13.17 -4.16 -4.82
C SER A 52 12.16 -3.06 -4.49
N ALA A 53 12.52 -2.15 -3.59
CA ALA A 53 11.68 -0.97 -3.30
C ALA A 53 11.48 -0.07 -4.54
N GLU A 54 12.35 -0.17 -5.53
CA GLU A 54 12.31 0.61 -6.77
C GLU A 54 11.36 -0.03 -7.80
N ASP A 55 11.31 -1.37 -7.86
CA ASP A 55 10.46 -2.15 -8.77
C ASP A 55 9.67 -3.24 -8.05
N LEU A 56 8.47 -2.85 -7.59
CA LEU A 56 7.44 -3.72 -7.01
C LEU A 56 6.44 -4.23 -8.05
N SER A 57 6.61 -3.89 -9.33
CA SER A 57 5.67 -4.26 -10.39
C SER A 57 5.84 -5.72 -10.85
N ALA A 58 6.98 -6.33 -10.51
CA ALA A 58 7.23 -7.73 -10.81
C ALA A 58 6.21 -8.64 -10.10
N ARG A 59 5.77 -9.67 -10.82
CA ARG A 59 4.88 -10.72 -10.34
C ARG A 59 5.56 -12.07 -10.50
N LEU A 60 5.14 -13.04 -9.70
CA LEU A 60 5.67 -14.40 -9.79
C LEU A 60 5.31 -15.08 -11.12
N ASP A 61 4.15 -14.71 -11.69
CA ASP A 61 3.65 -15.15 -13.02
C ASP A 61 3.80 -16.66 -13.22
N LEU A 62 3.45 -17.41 -12.17
CA LEU A 62 3.47 -18.86 -12.19
C LEU A 62 2.18 -19.39 -12.83
N PRO A 63 2.25 -20.52 -13.56
CA PRO A 63 1.06 -21.14 -14.12
C PRO A 63 0.06 -21.46 -13.01
N ALA A 64 -1.20 -21.10 -13.23
CA ALA A 64 -2.30 -21.43 -12.33
C ALA A 64 -2.39 -22.96 -12.17
N THR A 65 -1.81 -23.45 -11.07
CA THR A 65 -1.78 -24.86 -10.71
C THR A 65 -2.63 -24.98 -9.45
N ASP A 66 -3.60 -25.90 -9.45
CA ASP A 66 -4.50 -26.13 -8.30
C ASP A 66 -3.82 -26.90 -7.15
N ASP A 67 -2.51 -26.74 -6.98
CA ASP A 67 -1.71 -27.36 -5.92
C ASP A 67 -1.30 -26.35 -4.83
N GLU A 68 -0.63 -26.84 -3.79
CA GLU A 68 -0.12 -26.03 -2.68
C GLU A 68 0.81 -24.91 -3.17
N VAL A 69 1.57 -25.15 -4.24
CA VAL A 69 2.57 -24.23 -4.77
C VAL A 69 1.89 -23.10 -5.53
N GLY A 70 0.89 -23.40 -6.35
CA GLY A 70 0.07 -22.39 -7.03
C GLY A 70 -0.69 -21.51 -6.05
N ARG A 71 -1.24 -22.10 -4.97
CA ARG A 71 -1.88 -21.33 -3.89
C ARG A 71 -0.90 -20.40 -3.19
N LEU A 72 0.33 -20.84 -2.92
CA LEU A 72 1.38 -20.00 -2.34
C LEU A 72 1.77 -18.85 -3.27
N ALA A 73 1.89 -19.12 -4.58
CA ALA A 73 2.21 -18.11 -5.58
C ALA A 73 1.13 -17.02 -5.64
N ALA A 74 -0.15 -17.41 -5.67
CA ALA A 74 -1.27 -16.47 -5.66
C ALA A 74 -1.28 -15.58 -4.41
N THR A 75 -1.06 -16.14 -3.23
CA THR A 75 -0.97 -15.36 -1.99
C THR A 75 0.21 -14.39 -2.01
N PHE A 76 1.34 -14.79 -2.59
CA PHE A 76 2.50 -13.91 -2.75
C PHE A 76 2.20 -12.76 -3.72
N ASP A 77 1.58 -13.03 -4.87
CA ASP A 77 1.21 -11.99 -5.84
C ASP A 77 0.18 -11.01 -5.25
N GLU A 78 -0.76 -11.49 -4.43
CA GLU A 78 -1.70 -10.63 -3.71
C GLU A 78 -0.96 -9.72 -2.69
N MET A 79 -0.01 -10.28 -1.94
CA MET A 79 0.84 -9.50 -1.03
C MET A 79 1.64 -8.43 -1.78
N LEU A 80 2.23 -8.79 -2.93
CA LEU A 80 2.98 -7.87 -3.77
C LEU A 80 2.11 -6.76 -4.35
N SER A 81 0.87 -7.08 -4.76
CA SER A 81 -0.10 -6.08 -5.23
C SER A 81 -0.41 -5.06 -4.14
N ARG A 82 -0.69 -5.53 -2.91
CA ARG A 82 -0.98 -4.63 -1.77
C ARG A 82 0.22 -3.74 -1.42
N LEU A 83 1.44 -4.27 -1.56
CA LEU A 83 2.68 -3.54 -1.32
C LEU A 83 2.91 -2.46 -2.40
N ASP A 84 2.77 -2.83 -3.68
CA ASP A 84 2.89 -1.93 -4.84
C ASP A 84 1.89 -0.77 -4.71
N ASP A 85 0.62 -1.07 -4.45
CA ASP A 85 -0.43 -0.08 -4.23
C ASP A 85 -0.09 0.90 -3.08
N SER A 86 0.50 0.39 -1.99
CA SER A 86 0.88 1.21 -0.83
C SER A 86 2.05 2.13 -1.15
N PHE A 87 3.07 1.63 -1.84
CA PHE A 87 4.21 2.42 -2.28
C PHE A 87 3.81 3.48 -3.30
N GLN A 88 2.91 3.17 -4.25
CA GLN A 88 2.42 4.16 -5.22
C GLN A 88 1.67 5.29 -4.53
N ARG A 89 0.82 4.97 -3.54
CA ARG A 89 0.15 6.00 -2.72
C ARG A 89 1.14 6.88 -1.98
N GLU A 90 2.16 6.29 -1.35
CA GLU A 90 3.20 7.05 -0.62
C GLU A 90 3.99 7.98 -1.56
N ARG A 91 4.40 7.48 -2.74
CA ARG A 91 5.09 8.28 -3.76
C ARG A 91 4.22 9.45 -4.24
N GLN A 92 2.96 9.19 -4.56
CA GLN A 92 2.02 10.22 -5.02
C GLN A 92 1.76 11.25 -3.91
N PHE A 93 1.57 10.82 -2.66
CA PHE A 93 1.40 11.69 -1.51
C PHE A 93 2.62 12.60 -1.33
N THR A 94 3.83 12.04 -1.34
CA THR A 94 5.07 12.79 -1.19
C THR A 94 5.28 13.81 -2.33
N ALA A 95 4.99 13.41 -3.57
CA ALA A 95 5.07 14.29 -4.73
C ALA A 95 4.07 15.45 -4.62
N ASN A 96 2.79 15.15 -4.33
CA ASN A 96 1.74 16.15 -4.18
C ASN A 96 2.04 17.11 -3.02
N ALA A 97 2.46 16.59 -1.87
CA ALA A 97 2.85 17.39 -0.72
C ALA A 97 3.99 18.36 -1.07
N SER A 98 5.02 17.87 -1.77
CA SER A 98 6.15 18.70 -2.21
C SER A 98 5.71 19.82 -3.15
N HIS A 99 4.82 19.53 -4.10
CA HIS A 99 4.27 20.53 -5.03
C HIS A 99 3.40 21.57 -4.32
N GLU A 100 2.47 21.13 -3.49
CA GLU A 100 1.54 22.02 -2.77
C GLU A 100 2.27 22.93 -1.76
N LEU A 101 3.34 22.44 -1.11
CA LEU A 101 4.16 23.24 -0.19
C LEU A 101 5.04 24.26 -0.93
N ARG A 102 5.52 23.92 -2.13
CA ARG A 102 6.43 24.79 -2.91
C ARG A 102 5.75 26.07 -3.35
N THR A 103 4.48 26.01 -3.73
CA THR A 103 3.71 27.16 -4.24
C THR A 103 3.65 28.32 -3.24
N PRO A 104 3.09 28.18 -2.02
CA PRO A 104 3.04 29.27 -1.05
C PRO A 104 4.44 29.68 -0.56
N LEU A 105 5.40 28.74 -0.47
CA LEU A 105 6.78 29.08 -0.13
C LEU A 105 7.41 29.99 -1.19
N THR A 106 7.15 29.72 -2.47
CA THR A 106 7.64 30.54 -3.59
C THR A 106 6.96 31.91 -3.61
N ALA A 107 5.66 31.98 -3.27
CA ALA A 107 4.93 33.24 -3.14
C ALA A 107 5.52 34.11 -2.02
N ILE A 108 5.76 33.54 -0.83
CA ILE A 108 6.43 34.21 0.29
C ILE A 108 7.80 34.75 -0.14
N GLN A 109 8.60 33.95 -0.83
CA GLN A 109 9.90 34.37 -1.33
C GLN A 109 9.79 35.54 -2.32
N ALA A 110 8.84 35.49 -3.26
CA ALA A 110 8.61 36.55 -4.23
C ALA A 110 8.17 37.87 -3.56
N ILE A 111 7.26 37.82 -2.58
CA ILE A 111 6.84 39.01 -1.82
C ILE A 111 8.04 39.63 -1.11
N LEU A 112 8.85 38.80 -0.41
CA LEU A 112 10.06 39.27 0.27
C LEU A 112 11.07 39.89 -0.70
N GLU A 113 11.26 39.31 -1.89
CA GLU A 113 12.15 39.87 -2.91
C GLU A 113 11.68 41.24 -3.40
N VAL A 114 10.37 41.39 -3.69
CA VAL A 114 9.77 42.65 -4.17
C VAL A 114 9.85 43.76 -3.12
N VAL A 115 9.62 43.40 -1.85
CA VAL A 115 9.68 44.33 -0.72
C VAL A 115 11.13 44.75 -0.41
N ARG A 116 12.11 43.85 -0.61
CA ARG A 116 13.53 44.14 -0.38
C ARG A 116 14.21 44.88 -1.54
N ALA A 117 13.68 44.81 -2.75
CA ALA A 117 14.30 45.39 -3.93
C ALA A 117 14.44 46.93 -3.87
N GLN A 118 13.52 47.61 -3.20
CA GLN A 118 13.55 49.07 -3.05
C GLN A 118 12.71 49.54 -1.85
N PRO A 119 12.98 50.73 -1.29
CA PRO A 119 12.15 51.34 -0.25
C PRO A 119 10.70 51.49 -0.71
N ARG A 120 9.76 51.20 0.19
CA ARG A 120 8.31 51.29 -0.05
C ARG A 120 7.63 52.28 0.88
N THR A 121 6.40 52.64 0.56
CA THR A 121 5.54 53.41 1.46
C THR A 121 5.09 52.53 2.64
N PRO A 122 4.74 53.12 3.79
CA PRO A 122 4.21 52.36 4.93
C PRO A 122 3.00 51.48 4.56
N ALA A 123 2.07 51.99 3.75
CA ALA A 123 0.88 51.24 3.31
C ALA A 123 1.22 50.02 2.42
N GLU A 124 2.24 50.12 1.56
CA GLU A 124 2.73 48.99 0.77
C GLU A 124 3.40 47.92 1.66
N TYR A 125 4.11 48.33 2.72
CA TYR A 125 4.67 47.38 3.68
C TYR A 125 3.58 46.65 4.47
N GLU A 126 2.54 47.37 4.91
CA GLU A 126 1.38 46.76 5.59
C GLU A 126 0.71 45.71 4.69
N THR A 127 0.45 46.06 3.42
CA THR A 127 -0.13 45.13 2.43
C THR A 127 0.75 43.89 2.26
N ALA A 128 2.07 44.05 2.12
CA ALA A 128 2.97 42.91 1.95
C ALA A 128 3.06 42.02 3.21
N ILE A 129 2.90 42.59 4.40
CA ILE A 129 2.84 41.83 5.66
C ILE A 129 1.55 41.01 5.71
N ASP A 130 0.42 41.59 5.29
CA ASP A 130 -0.86 40.88 5.21
C ASP A 130 -0.79 39.71 4.21
N ASP A 131 -0.23 39.95 3.01
CA ASP A 131 -0.02 38.89 2.00
C ASP A 131 0.89 37.76 2.53
N LEU A 132 1.96 38.11 3.26
CA LEU A 132 2.84 37.12 3.90
C LEU A 132 2.12 36.31 4.98
N ALA A 133 1.25 36.96 5.77
CA ALA A 133 0.48 36.29 6.80
C ALA A 133 -0.53 35.31 6.21
N GLU A 134 -1.17 35.67 5.09
CA GLU A 134 -2.10 34.79 4.38
C GLU A 134 -1.38 33.54 3.83
N GLU A 135 -0.24 33.71 3.16
CA GLU A 135 0.52 32.57 2.63
C GLU A 135 1.10 31.67 3.74
N ALA A 136 1.48 32.25 4.88
CA ALA A 136 1.93 31.50 6.05
C ALA A 136 0.79 30.67 6.67
N ASP A 137 -0.43 31.22 6.77
CA ASP A 137 -1.60 30.47 7.25
C ASP A 137 -2.04 29.38 6.27
N ARG A 138 -1.91 29.63 4.96
CA ARG A 138 -2.10 28.63 3.91
C ARG A 138 -1.14 27.46 4.06
N LEU A 139 0.15 27.73 4.29
CA LEU A 139 1.16 26.70 4.58
C LEU A 139 0.82 25.90 5.84
N ARG A 140 0.45 26.58 6.93
CA ARG A 140 0.06 25.93 8.20
C ARG A 140 -1.10 24.97 7.98
N THR A 141 -2.17 25.44 7.32
CA THR A 141 -3.36 24.64 7.01
C THR A 141 -3.01 23.42 6.14
N LEU A 142 -2.13 23.59 5.15
CA LEU A 142 -1.66 22.49 4.30
C LEU A 142 -0.89 21.45 5.10
N VAL A 143 0.03 21.87 5.97
CA VAL A 143 0.79 20.96 6.86
C VAL A 143 -0.16 20.19 7.79
N ASP A 144 -1.14 20.86 8.39
CA ASP A 144 -2.13 20.21 9.25
C ASP A 144 -2.94 19.14 8.49
N ARG A 145 -3.33 19.43 7.24
CA ARG A 145 -4.01 18.46 6.37
C ARG A 145 -3.12 17.28 6.02
N LEU A 146 -1.86 17.51 5.67
CA LEU A 146 -0.90 16.45 5.36
C LEU A 146 -0.66 15.54 6.57
N LEU A 147 -0.51 16.11 7.77
CA LEU A 147 -0.34 15.34 9.01
C LEU A 147 -1.60 14.53 9.37
N TYR A 148 -2.78 15.08 9.13
CA TYR A 148 -4.04 14.36 9.31
C TYR A 148 -4.15 13.16 8.37
N LEU A 149 -3.89 13.37 7.07
CA LEU A 149 -3.90 12.29 6.08
C LEU A 149 -2.88 11.20 6.41
N ALA A 150 -1.65 11.57 6.77
CA ALA A 150 -0.61 10.60 7.13
C ALA A 150 -0.97 9.74 8.36
N ARG A 151 -1.66 10.31 9.36
CA ARG A 151 -2.14 9.56 10.53
C ARG A 151 -3.27 8.60 10.16
N ASN A 152 -4.21 9.05 9.34
CA ASN A 152 -5.39 8.24 8.98
C ASN A 152 -5.06 7.14 7.97
N ASP A 153 -4.10 7.35 7.05
CA ASP A 153 -3.63 6.29 6.16
C ASP A 153 -3.00 5.12 6.94
N ALA A 154 -2.36 5.38 8.08
CA ALA A 154 -1.85 4.32 8.96
C ALA A 154 -2.98 3.56 9.70
N GLN A 155 -4.15 4.17 9.88
CA GLN A 155 -5.28 3.65 10.65
C GLN A 155 -6.40 3.02 9.79
N ARG A 156 -6.43 3.32 8.48
CA ARG A 156 -7.45 2.85 7.52
C ARG A 156 -7.55 1.32 7.40
N SER A 157 -6.55 0.56 7.82
CA SER A 157 -6.58 -0.90 7.73
C SER A 157 -7.49 -1.59 8.77
N ASP A 158 -8.07 -0.89 9.76
CA ASP A 158 -8.78 -1.58 10.87
C ASP A 158 -10.18 -1.04 11.25
N MET A 159 -10.66 0.07 10.66
CA MET A 159 -11.87 0.75 11.19
C MET A 159 -12.94 1.09 10.14
N SER A 160 -13.55 0.06 9.54
CA SER A 160 -14.84 0.20 8.84
C SER A 160 -15.98 -0.15 9.78
N GLN A 161 -16.36 0.80 10.64
CA GLN A 161 -17.52 0.64 11.52
C GLN A 161 -18.79 1.18 10.85
N PRO A 162 -19.97 0.60 11.16
CA PRO A 162 -21.24 1.20 10.76
C PRO A 162 -21.45 2.51 11.52
N VAL A 163 -21.51 3.62 10.78
CA VAL A 163 -21.78 4.97 11.30
C VAL A 163 -23.15 5.41 10.79
N GLU A 164 -24.01 5.86 11.70
CA GLU A 164 -25.33 6.44 11.36
C GLU A 164 -25.13 7.93 11.02
N LEU A 165 -25.08 8.23 9.71
CA LEU A 165 -24.67 9.54 9.20
C LEU A 165 -25.64 10.68 9.57
N ASN A 166 -26.89 10.35 9.89
CA ASN A 166 -27.91 11.31 10.32
C ASN A 166 -27.54 12.02 11.62
N PHE A 167 -26.95 11.32 12.60
CA PHE A 167 -26.52 11.93 13.87
C PHE A 167 -25.33 12.86 13.65
N LEU A 168 -24.38 12.40 12.83
CA LEU A 168 -23.16 13.14 12.53
C LEU A 168 -23.45 14.44 11.76
N LEU A 169 -24.38 14.39 10.81
CA LEU A 169 -24.85 15.58 10.09
C LEU A 169 -25.63 16.55 10.99
N ALA A 170 -26.40 16.04 11.96
CA ALA A 170 -27.10 16.89 12.93
C ALA A 170 -26.10 17.65 13.82
N ASP A 171 -25.11 16.96 14.37
CA ASP A 171 -24.06 17.59 15.20
C ASP A 171 -23.28 18.67 14.43
N ILE A 172 -22.99 18.44 13.15
CA ILE A 172 -22.31 19.42 12.30
C ILE A 172 -23.19 20.66 12.08
N VAL A 173 -24.47 20.47 11.79
CA VAL A 173 -25.41 21.58 11.59
C VAL A 173 -25.58 22.40 12.86
N ASP A 174 -25.73 21.75 14.02
CA ASP A 174 -25.80 22.40 15.32
C ASP A 174 -24.51 23.19 15.60
N SER A 175 -23.34 22.66 15.23
CA SER A 175 -22.05 23.35 15.41
C SER A 175 -21.88 24.59 14.50
N LEU A 176 -22.53 24.61 13.33
CA LEU A 176 -22.43 25.68 12.33
C LEU A 176 -23.54 26.73 12.46
N GLU A 177 -24.61 26.43 13.21
CA GLU A 177 -25.74 27.33 13.44
C GLU A 177 -25.32 28.72 13.96
N PRO A 178 -24.39 28.86 14.94
CA PRO A 178 -23.96 30.18 15.41
C PRO A 178 -23.28 31.03 14.33
N LEU A 179 -22.54 30.38 13.43
CA LEU A 179 -21.85 31.05 12.32
C LEU A 179 -22.83 31.43 11.21
N ALA A 180 -23.84 30.60 10.98
CA ALA A 180 -24.90 30.85 10.00
C ALA A 180 -25.79 32.03 10.42
N GLU A 181 -26.17 32.11 11.70
CA GLU A 181 -26.88 33.27 12.26
C GLU A 181 -26.08 34.57 12.11
N GLN A 182 -24.77 34.52 12.41
CA GLN A 182 -23.89 35.68 12.27
C GLN A 182 -23.80 36.19 10.82
N LYS A 183 -23.92 35.29 9.84
CA LYS A 183 -23.88 35.62 8.40
C LYS A 183 -25.27 35.81 7.78
N GLY A 184 -26.35 35.67 8.54
CA GLY A 184 -27.73 35.79 8.04
C GLY A 184 -28.11 34.70 7.04
N VAL A 185 -27.51 33.51 7.13
CA VAL A 185 -27.77 32.38 6.24
C VAL A 185 -28.62 31.34 6.98
N ALA A 186 -29.67 30.83 6.33
CA ALA A 186 -30.49 29.74 6.88
C ALA A 186 -29.89 28.38 6.50
N LEU A 187 -29.58 27.55 7.50
CA LEU A 187 -29.21 26.15 7.32
C LEU A 187 -30.45 25.27 7.41
N SER A 188 -30.58 24.30 6.51
CA SER A 188 -31.65 23.29 6.57
C SER A 188 -31.06 21.92 6.28
N LEU A 189 -31.31 20.96 7.18
CA LEU A 189 -30.88 19.57 7.03
C LEU A 189 -32.09 18.71 6.65
N THR A 190 -32.04 18.05 5.50
CA THR A 190 -33.04 17.07 5.08
C THR A 190 -32.36 15.72 4.90
N THR A 191 -32.59 14.80 5.84
CA THR A 191 -31.99 13.46 5.81
C THR A 191 -33.02 12.37 6.14
N PRO A 192 -32.87 11.14 5.62
CA PRO A 192 -33.67 9.99 6.05
C PRO A 192 -33.41 9.64 7.52
N ALA A 193 -34.40 9.04 8.20
CA ALA A 193 -34.32 8.71 9.64
C ALA A 193 -33.18 7.75 10.02
N LYS A 194 -32.67 6.97 9.06
CA LYS A 194 -31.47 6.13 9.20
C LYS A 194 -30.68 6.21 7.91
N LEU A 195 -29.38 6.45 8.03
CA LEU A 195 -28.49 6.52 6.88
C LEU A 195 -27.16 5.83 7.24
N PRO A 196 -27.18 4.49 7.36
CA PRO A 196 -26.00 3.75 7.76
C PRO A 196 -24.97 3.77 6.63
N VAL A 197 -23.78 4.28 6.93
CA VAL A 197 -22.63 4.28 6.04
C VAL A 197 -21.49 3.54 6.74
N ARG A 198 -20.71 2.77 5.98
CA ARG A 198 -19.48 2.18 6.50
C ARG A 198 -18.33 3.15 6.31
N GLY A 199 -17.74 3.60 7.41
CA GLY A 199 -16.66 4.57 7.37
C GLY A 199 -16.13 4.89 8.76
N ASP A 200 -15.10 5.73 8.80
CA ASP A 200 -14.59 6.31 10.03
C ASP A 200 -15.38 7.60 10.33
N GLY A 201 -15.95 7.70 11.54
CA GLY A 201 -16.80 8.83 11.93
C GLY A 201 -16.07 10.17 11.83
N ASP A 202 -14.82 10.25 12.30
CA ASP A 202 -14.02 11.49 12.27
C ASP A 202 -13.64 11.90 10.85
N SER A 203 -13.37 10.92 9.97
CA SER A 203 -13.10 11.16 8.54
C SER A 203 -14.34 11.64 7.78
N LEU A 204 -15.55 11.26 8.21
CA LEU A 204 -16.81 11.68 7.58
C LEU A 204 -17.23 13.11 7.97
N VAL A 205 -16.81 13.61 9.13
CA VAL A 205 -17.11 15.00 9.57
C VAL A 205 -16.36 16.04 8.75
N ARG A 206 -15.18 15.70 8.20
CA ARG A 206 -14.24 16.64 7.55
C ARG A 206 -14.20 16.56 6.02
N LEU A 207 -15.08 15.78 5.41
CA LEU A 207 -15.19 15.61 3.95
C LEU A 207 -15.91 16.80 3.31
#